data_AF-A0A2G0CG28-F1
#
_entry.id   AF-A0A2G0CG28-F1
#
_cell.length_a   1.000
_cell.length_b   1.000
_cell.length_c   1.000
_cell.angle_alpha   90.00
_cell.angle_beta   90.00
_cell.angle_gamma   90.00
#
_symmetry.space_group_name_H-M   'P 1'
#
loop_
_entity.id
_entity.type
_entity.pdbx_description
1 polymer ?
#
loop_
_entity_poly.entity_id
_entity_poly.type
_entity_poly.pdbx_seq_one_letter_code
_entity_poly.pdbx_strand_id
1 'polypeptide(L)'
;MLTSRFLALLGGVTLLAGAGVVLSHVLLPIGYSLPFTITTMVLFILVCVAIFFLGRRSAGAENKLLFSNVFLASTIAKMFLCGMLVVGYVILGEPSSKLFIVPFFWLYLVYTGFEVYFLMKLSAIVAR
;
A
#
# COMPACT_ATOMS: atom_id res chain seq x y z
N MET A 1 14.38 -16.84 5.30
CA MET A 1 14.28 -15.83 6.39
C MET A 1 13.77 -14.46 5.95
N LEU A 2 13.88 -14.05 4.68
CA LEU A 2 13.35 -12.76 4.22
C LEU A 2 11.80 -12.71 4.16
N THR A 3 11.17 -13.77 3.63
CA THR A 3 9.72 -13.84 3.45
C THR A 3 8.94 -13.84 4.77
N SER A 4 9.37 -14.63 5.77
CA SER A 4 8.71 -14.66 7.08
C SER A 4 8.77 -13.31 7.79
N ARG A 5 9.90 -12.60 7.68
CA ARG A 5 10.04 -11.23 8.22
C ARG A 5 9.16 -10.23 7.46
N PHE A 6 9.08 -10.34 6.14
CA PHE A 6 8.18 -9.53 5.34
C PHE A 6 6.72 -9.74 5.75
N LEU A 7 6.26 -10.99 5.86
CA LEU A 7 4.89 -11.30 6.25
C LEU A 7 4.56 -10.83 7.68
N ALA A 8 5.50 -10.99 8.63
CA ALA A 8 5.32 -10.49 9.99
C ALA A 8 5.18 -8.96 10.04
N LEU A 9 6.05 -8.25 9.31
CA LEU A 9 5.97 -6.78 9.22
C LEU A 9 4.70 -6.33 8.50
N LEU A 10 4.33 -7.00 7.41
CA LEU A 10 3.09 -6.73 6.68
C LEU A 10 1.87 -6.92 7.59
N GLY A 11 1.82 -8.02 8.35
CA GLY A 11 0.77 -8.24 9.34
C GLY A 11 0.69 -7.14 10.39
N GLY A 12 1.84 -6.73 10.96
CA GLY A 12 1.90 -5.62 11.93
C GLY A 12 1.46 -4.28 11.33
N VAL A 13 1.88 -3.99 10.10
CA VAL A 13 1.48 -2.78 9.35
C VAL A 13 -0.01 -2.81 9.02
N THR A 14 -0.55 -3.96 8.65
CA THR A 14 -1.99 -4.13 8.41
C THR A 14 -2.80 -3.95 9.69
N LEU A 15 -2.31 -4.40 10.85
CA LEU A 15 -2.95 -4.11 12.14
C LEU A 15 -2.93 -2.61 12.47
N LEU A 16 -1.80 -1.94 12.26
CA LEU A 16 -1.68 -0.48 12.44
C LEU A 16 -2.62 0.29 11.48
N ALA A 17 -2.66 -0.14 10.21
CA ALA A 17 -3.54 0.40 9.19
C ALA A 17 -5.01 0.25 9.61
N GLY A 18 -5.40 -0.96 10.03
CA GLY A 18 -6.75 -1.27 10.53
C GLY A 18 -7.12 -0.44 11.75
N ALA A 19 -6.21 -0.26 12.71
CA ALA A 19 -6.44 0.58 13.88
C ALA A 19 -6.74 2.04 13.50
N GLY A 20 -6.00 2.63 12.56
CA GLY A 20 -6.28 3.99 12.10
C GLY A 20 -7.56 4.10 11.25
N VAL A 21 -7.93 3.04 10.52
CA VAL A 21 -9.24 2.96 9.85
C VAL A 21 -10.39 2.93 10.87
N VAL A 22 -10.28 2.10 11.90
CA VAL A 22 -11.29 2.05 12.97
C VAL A 22 -11.38 3.39 13.68
N LEU A 23 -10.23 3.98 14.04
CA LEU A 23 -10.17 5.28 14.70
C LEU A 23 -10.81 6.39 13.86
N SER A 24 -10.56 6.43 12.55
CA SER A 24 -11.16 7.41 11.66
C SER A 24 -12.67 7.24 11.51
N HIS A 25 -13.19 6.01 11.46
CA HIS A 25 -14.64 5.77 11.42
C HIS A 25 -15.34 6.07 12.76
N VAL A 26 -14.63 5.97 13.89
CA VAL A 26 -15.19 6.30 15.21
C VAL A 26 -15.15 7.82 15.47
N LEU A 27 -14.08 8.50 15.09
CA LEU A 27 -13.89 9.93 15.38
C LEU A 27 -14.58 10.86 14.38
N LEU A 28 -14.69 10.45 13.11
CA LEU A 28 -15.23 11.27 12.04
C LEU A 28 -16.61 10.76 11.64
N PRO A 29 -17.56 11.64 11.27
CA PRO A 29 -18.84 11.27 10.71
C PRO A 29 -18.67 10.82 9.25
N ILE A 30 -17.91 9.74 9.05
CA ILE A 30 -17.69 9.14 7.74
C ILE A 30 -18.95 8.32 7.45
N GLY A 31 -19.70 8.74 6.42
CA GLY A 31 -20.82 7.95 5.90
C GLY A 31 -20.37 6.55 5.46
N TYR A 32 -21.31 5.71 5.00
CA TYR A 32 -21.06 4.33 4.58
C TYR A 32 -19.96 4.23 3.50
N SER A 33 -18.71 4.07 3.93
CA SER A 33 -17.49 4.03 3.10
C SER A 33 -16.58 2.84 3.45
N LEU A 34 -17.10 1.92 4.26
CA LEU A 34 -16.45 0.66 4.61
C LEU A 34 -16.03 -0.17 3.39
N PRO A 35 -16.88 -0.39 2.36
CA PRO A 35 -16.48 -1.17 1.20
C PRO A 35 -15.27 -0.56 0.47
N PHE A 36 -15.24 0.77 0.35
CA PHE A 36 -14.13 1.49 -0.26
C PHE A 36 -12.84 1.36 0.55
N THR A 37 -12.93 1.54 1.86
CA THR A 37 -11.76 1.48 2.75
C THR A 37 -11.17 0.07 2.80
N ILE A 38 -12.02 -0.96 2.88
CA ILE A 38 -11.59 -2.36 2.86
C ILE A 38 -10.97 -2.71 1.51
N THR A 39 -11.60 -2.31 0.40
CA THR A 39 -11.08 -2.54 -0.96
C THR A 39 -9.70 -1.90 -1.12
N THR A 40 -9.52 -0.66 -0.65
CA THR A 40 -8.24 0.05 -0.67
C THR A 40 -7.18 -0.69 0.14
N MET A 41 -7.53 -1.17 1.34
CA MET A 41 -6.61 -1.90 2.19
C MET A 41 -6.15 -3.22 1.54
N VAL A 42 -7.08 -4.00 0.99
CA VAL A 42 -6.77 -5.24 0.27
C VAL A 42 -5.88 -4.95 -0.94
N LEU A 43 -6.20 -3.91 -1.71
CA LEU A 43 -5.39 -3.53 -2.87
C LEU A 43 -3.94 -3.20 -2.47
N PHE A 44 -3.72 -2.41 -1.41
CA PHE A 44 -2.36 -2.08 -0.97
C PHE A 44 -1.61 -3.29 -0.42
N ILE A 45 -2.27 -4.22 0.28
CA ILE A 45 -1.66 -5.49 0.67
C ILE A 45 -1.18 -6.26 -0.57
N LEU A 46 -2.04 -6.39 -1.58
CA LEU A 46 -1.70 -7.07 -2.84
C LEU A 46 -0.53 -6.39 -3.57
N VAL A 47 -0.52 -5.05 -3.62
CA VAL A 47 0.57 -4.27 -4.21
C VAL A 47 1.88 -4.53 -3.47
N CYS A 48 1.90 -4.45 -2.13
CA CYS A 48 3.09 -4.75 -1.33
C CYS A 48 3.60 -6.19 -1.55
N VAL A 49 2.70 -7.16 -1.63
CA VAL A 49 3.04 -8.56 -1.91
C VAL A 49 3.63 -8.71 -3.32
N ALA A 50 3.01 -8.12 -4.34
CA ALA A 50 3.50 -8.16 -5.72
C ALA A 50 4.92 -7.57 -5.83
N ILE A 51 5.13 -6.40 -5.24
CA ILE A 51 6.42 -5.71 -5.24
C ILE A 51 7.47 -6.48 -4.45
N PHE A 52 7.10 -7.14 -3.35
CA PHE A 52 8.03 -7.99 -2.62
C PHE A 52 8.59 -9.11 -3.52
N PHE A 53 7.73 -9.79 -4.28
CA PHE A 53 8.17 -10.85 -5.17
C PHE A 53 8.96 -10.32 -6.38
N LEU A 54 8.50 -9.22 -6.99
CA LEU A 54 9.19 -8.58 -8.12
C LEU A 54 10.56 -8.02 -7.71
N GLY A 55 10.61 -7.32 -6.58
CA GLY A 55 11.83 -6.77 -5.98
C GLY A 55 12.81 -7.87 -5.60
N ARG A 56 12.33 -8.99 -5.05
CA ARG A 56 13.21 -10.13 -4.69
C ARG A 56 13.85 -10.75 -5.93
N ARG A 57 13.09 -10.87 -7.02
CA ARG A 57 13.59 -11.38 -8.31
C ARG A 57 14.58 -10.40 -8.95
N SER A 58 14.30 -9.10 -8.91
CA SER A 58 15.15 -8.09 -9.56
C SER A 58 16.41 -7.76 -8.77
N ALA A 59 16.40 -7.92 -7.45
CA ALA A 59 17.56 -7.64 -6.64
C ALA A 59 18.73 -8.58 -6.97
N GLY A 60 18.51 -9.88 -7.16
CA GLY A 60 19.58 -10.81 -7.57
C GLY A 60 20.06 -10.70 -9.02
N ALA A 61 19.55 -9.74 -9.81
CA ALA A 61 19.94 -9.60 -11.20
C ALA A 61 21.24 -8.78 -11.34
N GLU A 62 22.09 -9.14 -12.31
CA GLU A 62 23.35 -8.40 -12.59
C GLU A 62 23.09 -6.90 -12.87
N ASN A 63 21.92 -6.57 -13.40
CA ASN A 63 21.56 -5.21 -13.73
C ASN A 63 20.94 -4.47 -12.53
N LYS A 64 21.76 -3.64 -11.88
CA LYS A 64 21.37 -2.77 -10.76
C LYS A 64 20.21 -1.80 -11.08
N LEU A 65 19.94 -1.50 -12.35
CA LEU A 65 18.82 -0.64 -12.77
C LEU A 65 17.45 -1.35 -12.67
N LEU A 66 17.41 -2.68 -12.67
CA LEU A 66 16.15 -3.42 -12.60
C LEU A 66 15.40 -3.18 -11.29
N PHE A 67 16.13 -3.04 -10.18
CA PHE A 67 15.53 -2.72 -8.90
C PHE A 67 14.87 -1.32 -8.91
N SER A 68 15.59 -0.31 -9.41
CA SER A 68 15.07 1.06 -9.56
C SER A 68 13.86 1.12 -10.49
N ASN A 69 13.87 0.36 -11.58
CA ASN A 69 12.73 0.28 -12.51
C ASN A 69 11.51 -0.36 -11.85
N VAL A 70 11.67 -1.41 -11.03
CA VAL A 70 10.57 -2.01 -10.27
C VAL A 70 9.99 -1.01 -9.27
N PHE A 71 10.83 -0.24 -8.58
CA PHE A 71 10.36 0.79 -7.66
C PHE A 71 9.58 1.91 -8.38
N LEU A 72 10.12 2.41 -9.50
CA LEU A 72 9.45 3.44 -10.29
C LEU A 72 8.11 2.94 -10.86
N ALA A 73 8.10 1.73 -11.43
CA ALA A 73 6.90 1.10 -11.95
C ALA A 73 5.84 0.89 -10.86
N SER A 74 6.26 0.46 -9.65
CA SER A 74 5.37 0.38 -8.48
C SER A 74 4.72 1.73 -8.18
N THR A 75 5.55 2.77 -8.06
CA THR A 75 5.08 4.11 -7.67
C THR A 75 4.06 4.62 -8.67
N ILE A 76 4.36 4.53 -9.97
CA ILE A 76 3.45 4.95 -11.04
C ILE A 76 2.16 4.12 -11.00
N ALA A 77 2.26 2.79 -10.97
CA ALA A 77 1.09 1.90 -10.94
C ALA A 77 0.19 2.20 -9.75
N LYS A 78 0.77 2.41 -8.56
CA LYS A 78 0.03 2.75 -7.35
C LYS A 78 -0.68 4.09 -7.47
N MET A 79 -0.03 5.12 -8.04
CA MET A 79 -0.69 6.41 -8.23
C MET A 79 -1.90 6.31 -9.16
N PHE A 80 -1.80 5.54 -10.26
CA PHE A 80 -2.94 5.26 -11.14
C PHE A 80 -4.04 4.46 -10.43
N LEU A 81 -3.68 3.39 -9.71
CA LEU A 81 -4.63 2.59 -8.92
C LEU A 81 -5.37 3.43 -7.88
N CYS A 82 -4.66 4.33 -7.20
CA CYS A 82 -5.22 5.29 -6.24
C CYS A 82 -6.23 6.23 -6.92
N GLY A 83 -5.85 6.82 -8.05
CA GLY A 83 -6.73 7.68 -8.83
C GLY A 83 -7.99 6.94 -9.28
N MET A 84 -7.85 5.73 -9.84
CA MET A 84 -8.97 4.90 -10.27
C MET A 84 -9.90 4.52 -9.12
N LEU A 85 -9.36 4.16 -7.94
CA LEU A 85 -10.17 3.86 -6.76
C LEU A 85 -10.98 5.07 -6.30
N VAL A 86 -10.35 6.23 -6.16
CA VAL A 86 -11.02 7.44 -5.69
C VAL A 86 -12.09 7.89 -6.68
N VAL A 87 -11.75 7.98 -7.97
CA VAL A 87 -12.70 8.37 -9.02
C VAL A 87 -13.84 7.35 -9.12
N GLY A 88 -13.52 6.06 -9.12
CA GLY A 88 -14.52 4.99 -9.16
C GLY A 88 -15.49 5.04 -7.98
N TYR A 89 -15.01 5.30 -6.77
CA TYR A 89 -15.87 5.44 -5.60
C TYR A 89 -16.73 6.70 -5.64
N VAL A 90 -16.20 7.82 -6.14
CA VAL A 90 -16.97 9.06 -6.29
C VAL A 90 -18.10 8.89 -7.31
N ILE A 91 -17.84 8.21 -8.43
CA ILE A 91 -18.83 8.01 -9.49
C ILE A 91 -19.87 6.95 -9.11
N LEU A 92 -19.46 5.82 -8.52
CA LEU A 92 -20.35 4.69 -8.26
C LEU A 92 -21.04 4.75 -6.89
N GLY A 93 -20.38 5.35 -5.90
CA GLY A 93 -20.83 5.33 -4.51
C GLY A 93 -21.48 6.62 -4.03
N GLU A 94 -21.43 7.69 -4.83
CA GLU A 94 -21.97 9.03 -4.53
C GLU A 94 -21.84 9.41 -3.04
N PRO A 95 -20.60 9.47 -2.50
CA PRO A 95 -20.40 9.59 -1.07
C PRO A 95 -20.99 10.90 -0.55
N SER A 96 -21.85 10.79 0.47
CA SER A 96 -22.52 11.94 1.11
C SER A 96 -21.56 12.93 1.77
N SER A 97 -20.34 12.48 2.09
CA SER A 97 -19.28 13.29 2.70
C SER A 97 -17.94 12.95 2.07
N LYS A 98 -17.11 13.97 1.83
CA LYS A 98 -15.74 13.81 1.29
C LYS A 98 -14.74 13.26 2.33
N LEU A 99 -15.17 13.07 3.58
CA LEU A 99 -14.31 12.58 4.67
C LEU A 99 -13.81 11.14 4.48
N PHE A 100 -14.40 10.37 3.56
CA PHE A 100 -13.90 9.02 3.19
C PHE A 100 -12.43 9.04 2.71
N ILE A 101 -11.95 10.20 2.26
CA ILE A 101 -10.57 10.34 1.77
C ILE A 101 -9.54 10.31 2.91
N VAL A 102 -9.95 10.57 4.16
CA VAL A 102 -9.08 10.54 5.34
C VAL A 102 -8.55 9.12 5.62
N PRO A 103 -9.39 8.08 5.80
CA PRO A 103 -8.89 6.71 5.94
C PRO A 103 -8.11 6.24 4.72
N PHE A 104 -8.46 6.71 3.51
CA PHE A 104 -7.69 6.42 2.31
C PHE A 104 -6.25 6.95 2.38
N PHE A 105 -6.06 8.22 2.73
CA PHE A 105 -4.71 8.79 2.86
C PHE A 105 -3.91 8.15 3.98
N TRP A 106 -4.55 7.78 5.09
CA TRP A 106 -3.92 7.01 6.16
C TRP A 106 -3.38 5.68 5.64
N LEU A 107 -4.21 4.89 4.96
CA LEU A 107 -3.80 3.63 4.35
C LEU A 107 -2.66 3.85 3.36
N TYR A 108 -2.78 4.87 2.48
CA TYR A 108 -1.76 5.19 1.50
C TYR A 108 -0.40 5.48 2.16
N LEU A 109 -0.37 6.31 3.21
CA LEU A 109 0.87 6.67 3.90
C LEU A 109 1.49 5.47 4.61
N VAL A 110 0.69 4.70 5.35
CA VAL A 110 1.17 3.54 6.11
C VAL A 110 1.76 2.48 5.17
N TYR A 111 1.06 2.10 4.11
CA TYR A 111 1.56 1.10 3.16
C TYR A 111 2.70 1.62 2.29
N THR A 112 2.72 2.91 1.94
CA THR A 112 3.84 3.50 1.18
C THR A 112 5.10 3.59 2.03
N GLY A 113 4.99 3.99 3.30
CA GLY A 113 6.12 3.97 4.23
C GLY A 113 6.69 2.58 4.41
N PHE A 114 5.82 1.57 4.56
CA PHE A 114 6.24 0.17 4.63
C PHE A 114 6.93 -0.31 3.35
N GLU A 115 6.37 0.01 2.18
CA GLU A 115 6.95 -0.36 0.89
C GLU A 115 8.35 0.21 0.71
N VAL A 116 8.53 1.52 0.95
CA VAL A 116 9.83 2.19 0.86
C VAL A 116 10.82 1.58 1.85
N TYR A 117 10.42 1.40 3.10
CA TYR A 117 11.27 0.78 4.12
C TYR A 117 11.75 -0.61 3.68
N PHE A 118 10.83 -1.44 3.19
CA PHE A 118 11.15 -2.81 2.83
C PHE A 118 12.02 -2.88 1.57
N LEU A 119 11.71 -2.09 0.55
CA LEU A 119 12.50 -2.03 -0.67
C LEU A 119 13.93 -1.56 -0.39
N MET A 120 14.11 -0.51 0.41
CA MET A 120 15.45 -0.05 0.81
C MET A 120 16.24 -1.13 1.56
N LYS A 121 15.56 -1.93 2.39
CA LYS A 121 16.19 -3.05 3.09
C LYS A 121 16.55 -4.19 2.13
N LEU A 122 15.72 -4.43 1.11
CA LEU A 122 15.96 -5.45 0.09
C LEU A 122 17.15 -5.11 -0.79
N SER A 123 17.28 -3.84 -1.22
CA SER A 123 18.44 -3.38 -2.01
C SER A 123 19.75 -3.43 -1.20
N ALA A 124 19.71 -3.07 0.09
CA ALA A 124 20.88 -3.09 0.96
C ALA A 124 21.44 -4.52 1.21
N ILE A 125 20.57 -5.53 1.27
CA ILE A 125 20.98 -6.93 1.47
C ILE A 125 21.67 -7.49 0.23
N VAL A 126 21.26 -7.04 -0.94
CA VAL A 126 21.75 -7.53 -2.23
C VAL A 126 23.01 -6.80 -2.71
N ALA A 127 23.22 -5.56 -2.25
CA ALA A 127 24.45 -4.82 -2.53
C ALA A 127 25.68 -5.37 -1.77
N ARG A 128 25.49 -6.33 -0.85
CA ARG A 128 26.53 -7.09 -0.17
C ARG A 128 26.70 -8.46 -0.81
#